data_AF-G6XIS0-F1
#
_entry.id   AF-G6XIS0-F1
#
_cell.length_a   1.000
_cell.length_b   1.000
_cell.length_c   1.000
_cell.angle_alpha   90.00
_cell.angle_beta   90.00
_cell.angle_gamma   90.00
#
_symmetry.space_group_name_H-M   'P 1'
#
loop_
_entity.id
_entity.type
_entity.pdbx_description
1 polymer ?
#
loop_
_entity_poly.entity_id
_entity_poly.type
_entity_poly.pdbx_seq_one_letter_code
_entity_poly.pdbx_strand_id
1 'polypeptide(L)'
;MNFESYELAAPISFEGGQIQTLSIQEPDALKLCNAQRAIEVDANPEAMSIFARDIVVACCGISSKVADLLPLGVTAAISDLVMTTIMAEVDGFEFDPSQDTIELNPPVNVGTIGYSELYVRSATTGEMIKANSNLRNSQGPASDLKYRMSLVSQVCGIPITTVHKFPASTVYKTAKVIEVFTNDGRGTGNS
;
A
#
# COMPACT_ATOMS: atom_id res chain seq x y z
N MET A 1 -3.77 0.99 -12.31
CA MET A 1 -2.85 -0.17 -12.21
C MET A 1 -3.48 -1.41 -12.81
N ASN A 2 -2.79 -2.11 -13.72
CA ASN A 2 -3.18 -3.45 -14.17
C ASN A 2 -2.04 -4.41 -13.83
N PHE A 3 -2.32 -5.41 -13.01
CA PHE A 3 -1.40 -6.52 -12.80
C PHE A 3 -1.72 -7.63 -13.80
N GLU A 4 -0.69 -8.17 -14.44
CA GLU A 4 -0.85 -9.36 -15.25
C GLU A 4 -1.11 -10.58 -14.35
N SER A 5 -1.87 -11.55 -14.86
CA SER A 5 -2.04 -12.83 -14.17
C SER A 5 -0.75 -13.64 -14.26
N TYR A 6 -0.40 -14.36 -13.19
CA TYR A 6 0.81 -15.18 -13.14
C TYR A 6 0.47 -16.64 -13.46
N GLU A 7 1.01 -17.17 -14.56
CA GLU A 7 0.87 -18.58 -14.94
C GLU A 7 1.87 -19.46 -14.18
N LEU A 8 1.37 -20.53 -13.57
CA LEU A 8 2.20 -21.50 -12.87
C LEU A 8 2.75 -22.52 -13.86
N ALA A 9 4.05 -22.81 -13.76
CA ALA A 9 4.71 -23.84 -14.58
C ALA A 9 4.11 -25.24 -14.37
N ALA A 10 3.55 -25.51 -13.19
CA ALA A 10 2.78 -26.71 -12.89
C ALA A 10 1.58 -26.36 -12.00
N PRO A 11 0.40 -26.97 -12.21
CA PRO A 11 -0.77 -26.73 -11.37
C PRO A 11 -0.53 -27.16 -9.92
N ILE A 12 -1.02 -26.36 -8.98
CA ILE A 12 -1.02 -26.71 -7.55
C ILE A 12 -2.37 -27.30 -7.18
N SER A 13 -2.35 -28.50 -6.62
CA SER A 13 -3.55 -29.19 -6.14
C SER A 13 -3.78 -28.93 -4.65
N PHE A 14 -5.03 -28.64 -4.28
CA PHE A 14 -5.46 -28.45 -2.89
C PHE A 14 -6.88 -29.02 -2.73
N GLU A 15 -7.39 -29.08 -1.49
CA GLU A 15 -8.70 -29.71 -1.19
C GLU A 15 -9.88 -29.13 -1.99
N GLY A 16 -9.75 -27.91 -2.52
CA GLY A 16 -10.77 -27.22 -3.31
C GLY A 16 -10.54 -27.20 -4.83
N GLY A 17 -9.52 -27.89 -5.34
CA GLY A 17 -9.26 -28.00 -6.79
C GLY A 17 -7.80 -27.80 -7.19
N GLN A 18 -7.58 -27.28 -8.40
CA GLN A 18 -6.27 -26.96 -8.94
C GLN A 18 -6.17 -25.49 -9.31
N ILE A 19 -5.02 -24.88 -9.01
CA ILE A 19 -4.67 -23.53 -9.45
C ILE A 19 -3.59 -23.65 -10.51
N GLN A 20 -3.85 -23.06 -11.68
CA GLN A 20 -2.87 -22.95 -12.76
C GLN A 20 -2.49 -21.49 -13.06
N THR A 21 -3.34 -20.55 -12.65
CA THR A 21 -3.13 -19.11 -12.84
C THR A 21 -3.51 -18.37 -11.57
N LEU A 22 -2.65 -17.44 -11.15
CA LEU A 22 -2.90 -16.53 -10.05
C LEU A 22 -3.28 -15.16 -10.62
N SER A 23 -4.49 -14.69 -10.31
CA SER A 23 -4.88 -13.30 -10.60
C SER A 23 -4.26 -12.41 -9.55
N ILE A 24 -3.41 -11.47 -9.97
CA ILE A 24 -2.77 -10.52 -9.06
C ILE A 24 -3.62 -9.25 -9.04
N GLN A 25 -3.84 -8.71 -7.85
CA GLN A 25 -4.53 -7.44 -7.62
C GLN A 25 -3.72 -6.58 -6.66
N GLU A 26 -3.98 -5.28 -6.70
CA GLU A 26 -3.39 -4.38 -5.74
C GLU A 26 -3.89 -4.71 -4.32
N PRO A 27 -3.00 -4.88 -3.34
CA PRO A 27 -3.43 -5.09 -1.97
C PRO A 27 -3.93 -3.79 -1.33
N ASP A 28 -4.92 -3.93 -0.45
CA ASP A 28 -5.32 -2.84 0.43
C ASP A 28 -4.16 -2.44 1.35
N ALA A 29 -4.07 -1.16 1.71
CA ALA A 29 -2.97 -0.60 2.47
C ALA A 29 -2.70 -1.33 3.80
N LEU A 30 -3.74 -1.75 4.53
CA LEU A 30 -3.56 -2.50 5.77
C LEU A 30 -2.99 -3.91 5.54
N LYS A 31 -3.39 -4.58 4.45
CA LYS A 31 -2.87 -5.92 4.13
C LYS A 31 -1.40 -5.84 3.74
N LEU A 32 -1.04 -4.87 2.90
CA LEU A 32 0.36 -4.59 2.55
C LEU A 32 1.20 -4.27 3.78
N CYS A 33 0.70 -3.39 4.65
CA CYS A 33 1.36 -3.03 5.90
C CYS A 33 1.61 -4.26 6.78
N ASN A 34 0.63 -5.15 6.92
CA ASN A 34 0.78 -6.36 7.72
C ASN A 34 1.81 -7.32 7.12
N ALA A 35 1.86 -7.48 5.79
CA ALA A 35 2.89 -8.28 5.13
C ALA A 35 4.30 -7.71 5.40
N GLN A 36 4.45 -6.39 5.26
CA GLN A 36 5.73 -5.69 5.50
C GLN A 36 6.25 -5.82 6.94
N ARG A 37 5.41 -6.18 7.93
CA ARG A 37 5.86 -6.37 9.32
C ARG A 37 6.91 -7.46 9.45
N ALA A 38 6.88 -8.47 8.58
CA ALA A 38 7.88 -9.53 8.59
C ALA A 38 9.29 -8.97 8.38
N ILE A 39 9.44 -7.95 7.53
CA ILE A 39 10.74 -7.28 7.26
C ILE A 39 11.23 -6.49 8.49
N GLU A 40 10.32 -5.98 9.34
CA GLU A 40 10.71 -5.21 10.52
C GLU A 40 11.22 -6.08 11.68
N VAL A 41 10.83 -7.36 11.73
CA VAL A 41 11.08 -8.24 12.88
C VAL A 41 12.46 -8.89 12.81
N ASP A 42 13.05 -9.09 11.63
CA ASP A 42 14.47 -9.44 11.46
C ASP A 42 14.85 -9.40 9.98
N ALA A 43 16.06 -8.94 9.64
CA ALA A 43 16.58 -8.97 8.26
C ALA A 43 17.18 -10.34 7.91
N ASN A 44 16.44 -11.42 8.16
CA ASN A 44 16.87 -12.79 7.87
C ASN A 44 16.09 -13.41 6.69
N PRO A 45 16.58 -14.50 6.07
CA PRO A 45 15.92 -15.11 4.92
C PRO A 45 14.51 -15.66 5.21
N GLU A 46 14.23 -16.04 6.46
CA GLU A 46 12.92 -16.54 6.88
C GLU A 46 11.88 -15.40 6.86
N ALA A 47 12.25 -14.22 7.34
CA ALA A 47 11.43 -13.02 7.30
C ALA A 47 11.08 -12.61 5.86
N MET A 48 12.04 -12.69 4.93
CA MET A 48 11.79 -12.40 3.51
C MET A 48 10.82 -13.40 2.88
N SER A 49 10.92 -14.68 3.26
CA SER A 49 10.00 -15.72 2.78
C SER A 49 8.58 -15.51 3.32
N ILE A 50 8.46 -15.13 4.60
CA ILE A 50 7.17 -14.78 5.22
C ILE A 50 6.58 -13.54 4.56
N PHE A 51 7.38 -12.51 4.34
CA PHE A 51 6.98 -11.29 3.63
C PHE A 51 6.40 -11.62 2.25
N ALA A 52 7.17 -12.34 1.42
CA ALA A 52 6.75 -12.68 0.07
C ALA A 52 5.44 -13.49 0.06
N ARG A 53 5.30 -14.46 0.97
CA ARG A 53 4.06 -15.23 1.13
C ARG A 53 2.88 -14.33 1.49
N ASP A 54 3.05 -13.44 2.47
CA ASP A 54 1.97 -12.59 2.95
C ASP A 54 1.54 -11.55 1.91
N ILE A 55 2.47 -11.06 1.08
CA ILE A 55 2.15 -10.27 -0.11
C ILE A 55 1.30 -11.09 -1.07
N VAL A 56 1.69 -12.30 -1.42
CA VAL A 56 0.90 -13.15 -2.33
C VAL A 56 -0.51 -13.38 -1.80
N VAL A 57 -0.68 -13.65 -0.50
CA VAL A 57 -2.01 -13.78 0.13
C VAL A 57 -2.81 -12.49 -0.02
N ALA A 58 -2.19 -11.34 0.20
CA ALA A 58 -2.84 -10.04 0.10
C ALA A 58 -3.28 -9.69 -1.33
N CYS A 59 -2.47 -10.06 -2.33
CA CYS A 59 -2.63 -9.65 -3.73
C CYS A 59 -3.43 -10.65 -4.57
N CYS A 60 -3.31 -11.95 -4.28
CA CYS A 60 -3.90 -12.99 -5.12
C CYS A 60 -5.25 -13.49 -4.60
N GLY A 61 -5.71 -13.02 -3.44
CA GLY A 61 -6.98 -13.45 -2.83
C GLY A 61 -7.00 -14.93 -2.45
N ILE A 62 -5.84 -15.57 -2.30
CA ILE A 62 -5.72 -16.98 -1.91
C ILE A 62 -5.55 -17.12 -0.40
N SER A 63 -5.88 -18.29 0.14
CA SER A 63 -5.64 -18.58 1.56
C SER A 63 -4.14 -18.79 1.86
N SER A 64 -3.73 -18.59 3.11
CA SER A 64 -2.36 -18.88 3.56
C SER A 64 -1.96 -20.34 3.28
N LYS A 65 -2.88 -21.29 3.47
CA LYS A 65 -2.66 -22.72 3.16
C LYS A 65 -2.30 -22.95 1.69
N VAL A 66 -2.93 -22.21 0.78
CA VAL A 66 -2.62 -22.29 -0.65
C VAL A 66 -1.28 -21.61 -0.94
N ALA A 67 -1.02 -20.48 -0.29
CA ALA A 67 0.26 -19.78 -0.43
C ALA A 67 1.45 -20.62 0.04
N ASP A 68 1.28 -21.42 1.11
CA ASP A 68 2.31 -22.33 1.63
C ASP A 68 2.65 -23.48 0.65
N LEU A 69 1.78 -23.76 -0.32
CA LEU A 69 2.02 -24.76 -1.37
C LEU A 69 2.75 -24.17 -2.59
N LEU A 70 2.89 -22.84 -2.68
CA LEU A 70 3.58 -22.20 -3.79
C LEU A 70 5.09 -22.38 -3.68
N PRO A 71 5.80 -22.62 -4.80
CA PRO A 71 7.26 -22.59 -4.80
C PRO A 71 7.77 -21.22 -4.35
N LEU A 72 8.83 -21.20 -3.53
CA LEU A 72 9.42 -19.94 -3.01
C LEU A 72 9.83 -18.96 -4.12
N GLY A 73 10.30 -19.47 -5.26
CA GLY A 73 10.63 -18.63 -6.42
C GLY A 73 9.41 -17.94 -7.02
N VAL A 74 8.23 -18.57 -6.98
CA VAL A 74 6.98 -17.97 -7.44
C VAL A 74 6.53 -16.89 -6.45
N THR A 75 6.56 -17.17 -5.15
CA THR A 75 6.17 -16.18 -4.14
C THR A 75 7.07 -14.95 -4.17
N ALA A 76 8.38 -15.14 -4.34
CA ALA A 76 9.33 -14.05 -4.48
C ALA A 76 9.06 -13.22 -5.75
N ALA A 77 8.88 -13.88 -6.90
CA ALA A 77 8.61 -13.19 -8.17
C ALA A 77 7.32 -12.35 -8.14
N ILE A 78 6.23 -12.88 -7.56
CA ILE A 78 4.97 -12.15 -7.42
C ILE A 78 5.14 -10.98 -6.45
N SER A 79 5.82 -11.20 -5.32
CA SER A 79 6.07 -10.14 -4.34
C SER A 79 6.87 -8.99 -4.94
N ASP A 80 7.94 -9.30 -5.68
CA ASP A 80 8.77 -8.31 -6.35
C ASP A 80 7.96 -7.55 -7.41
N LEU A 81 7.22 -8.26 -8.26
CA LEU A 81 6.33 -7.66 -9.25
C LEU A 81 5.37 -6.65 -8.59
N VAL A 82 4.67 -7.07 -7.53
CA VAL A 82 3.71 -6.21 -6.83
C VAL A 82 4.38 -4.95 -6.29
N MET A 83 5.47 -5.10 -5.55
CA MET A 83 6.17 -3.96 -4.95
C MET A 83 6.73 -3.02 -6.01
N THR A 84 7.36 -3.54 -7.06
CA THR A 84 7.91 -2.74 -8.16
C THR A 84 6.82 -1.98 -8.90
N THR A 85 5.69 -2.62 -9.23
CA THR A 85 4.59 -1.94 -9.93
C THR A 85 3.97 -0.83 -9.09
N ILE A 86 3.73 -1.09 -7.78
CA ILE A 86 3.17 -0.05 -6.89
C ILE A 86 4.11 1.14 -6.79
N MET A 87 5.40 0.91 -6.55
CA MET A 87 6.38 1.99 -6.42
C MET A 87 6.59 2.74 -7.73
N ALA A 88 6.66 2.05 -8.87
CA ALA A 88 6.76 2.71 -10.17
C ALA A 88 5.56 3.63 -10.46
N GLU A 89 4.34 3.21 -10.10
CA GLU A 89 3.14 4.04 -10.27
C GLU A 89 3.12 5.24 -9.32
N VAL A 90 3.67 5.09 -8.11
CA VAL A 90 3.82 6.19 -7.14
C VAL A 90 4.89 7.20 -7.59
N ASP A 91 6.01 6.71 -8.11
CA ASP A 91 7.14 7.54 -8.55
C ASP A 91 6.75 8.37 -9.77
N GLY A 92 6.09 7.74 -10.75
CA GLY A 92 5.57 8.40 -11.95
C GLY A 92 4.32 9.28 -11.71
N PHE A 93 3.77 9.28 -10.50
CA PHE A 93 2.64 10.16 -10.17
C PHE A 93 3.11 11.60 -9.97
N GLU A 94 2.58 12.49 -10.81
CA GLU A 94 2.76 13.94 -10.74
C GLU A 94 1.45 14.60 -10.29
N PHE A 95 1.57 15.61 -9.45
CA PHE A 95 0.45 16.37 -8.91
C PHE A 95 0.64 17.85 -9.22
N ASP A 96 -0.39 18.50 -9.74
CA ASP A 96 -0.38 19.96 -9.92
C ASP A 96 -0.58 20.63 -8.55
N PRO A 97 0.43 21.32 -8.00
CA PRO A 97 0.36 21.92 -6.67
C PRO A 97 -0.65 23.07 -6.56
N SER A 98 -1.22 23.54 -7.69
CA SER A 98 -2.33 24.50 -7.69
C SER A 98 -3.69 23.86 -7.38
N GLN A 99 -3.77 22.53 -7.41
CA GLN A 99 -4.97 21.77 -7.07
C GLN A 99 -4.97 21.39 -5.59
N ASP A 100 -6.18 21.16 -5.07
CA ASP A 100 -6.45 20.71 -3.69
C ASP A 100 -7.14 19.34 -3.66
N THR A 101 -7.27 18.69 -4.82
CA THR A 101 -7.99 17.42 -4.97
C THR A 101 -7.18 16.45 -5.82
N ILE A 102 -7.10 15.20 -5.38
CA ILE A 102 -6.58 14.08 -6.15
C ILE A 102 -7.78 13.28 -6.68
N GLU A 103 -7.94 13.22 -7.99
CA GLU A 103 -8.95 12.36 -8.62
C GLU A 103 -8.58 10.88 -8.47
N LEU A 104 -9.55 10.05 -8.10
CA LEU A 104 -9.42 8.61 -7.98
C LEU A 104 -10.05 7.93 -9.18
N ASN A 105 -9.20 7.44 -10.09
CA ASN A 105 -9.62 6.68 -11.26
C ASN A 105 -8.89 5.31 -11.30
N PRO A 106 -9.59 4.20 -11.01
CA PRO A 106 -11.02 4.10 -10.71
C PRO A 106 -11.38 4.62 -9.30
N PRO A 107 -12.67 4.94 -9.05
CA PRO A 107 -13.14 5.29 -7.71
C PRO A 107 -12.91 4.16 -6.70
N VAL A 108 -12.58 4.52 -5.46
CA VAL A 108 -12.35 3.56 -4.37
C VAL A 108 -13.63 3.36 -3.58
N ASN A 109 -14.11 2.12 -3.51
CA ASN A 109 -15.33 1.78 -2.77
C ASN A 109 -15.00 1.07 -1.45
N VAL A 110 -15.50 1.61 -0.34
CA VAL A 110 -15.39 1.03 0.99
C VAL A 110 -16.79 0.81 1.56
N GLY A 111 -17.28 -0.42 1.45
CA GLY A 111 -18.66 -0.74 1.83
C GLY A 111 -19.64 -0.02 0.90
N THR A 112 -20.52 0.81 1.46
CA THR A 112 -21.50 1.61 0.70
C THR A 112 -21.00 3.00 0.31
N ILE A 113 -19.77 3.37 0.71
CA ILE A 113 -19.20 4.69 0.45
C ILE A 113 -18.22 4.58 -0.71
N GLY A 114 -18.43 5.39 -1.75
CA GLY A 114 -17.50 5.54 -2.87
C GLY A 114 -16.73 6.86 -2.77
N TYR A 115 -15.43 6.79 -3.01
CA TYR A 115 -14.54 7.93 -3.08
C TYR A 115 -14.05 8.08 -4.52
N SER A 116 -14.46 9.16 -5.19
CA SER A 116 -13.97 9.53 -6.52
C SER A 116 -12.85 10.56 -6.48
N GLU A 117 -12.65 11.21 -5.34
CA GLU A 117 -11.62 12.23 -5.14
C GLU A 117 -11.18 12.27 -3.68
N LEU A 118 -9.97 12.77 -3.44
CA LEU A 118 -9.41 13.02 -2.11
C LEU A 118 -8.98 14.47 -2.01
N TYR A 119 -9.53 15.19 -1.03
CA TYR A 119 -9.08 16.54 -0.71
C TYR A 119 -7.73 16.50 0.00
N VAL A 120 -6.77 17.28 -0.46
CA VAL A 120 -5.41 17.35 0.06
C VAL A 120 -5.03 18.79 0.39
N ARG A 121 -4.20 18.95 1.41
CA ARG A 121 -3.65 20.24 1.85
C ARG A 121 -2.34 20.01 2.60
N SER A 122 -1.63 21.09 2.91
CA SER A 122 -0.52 21.02 3.86
C SER A 122 -0.99 20.48 5.21
N ALA A 123 -0.21 19.56 5.78
CA ALA A 123 -0.48 18.99 7.09
C ALA A 123 -0.13 20.01 8.18
N THR A 124 -1.00 20.14 9.18
CA THR A 124 -0.67 20.94 10.36
C THR A 124 0.40 20.25 11.20
N THR A 125 1.13 21.01 12.03
CA THR A 125 2.12 20.45 12.95
C THR A 125 1.53 19.35 13.85
N GLY A 126 0.29 19.53 14.32
CA GLY A 126 -0.39 18.54 15.15
C GLY A 126 -0.67 17.23 14.42
N GLU A 127 -1.06 17.30 13.14
CA GLU A 127 -1.30 16.13 12.30
C GLU A 127 0.00 15.41 11.97
N MET A 128 1.07 16.14 11.66
CA MET A 128 2.40 15.57 11.46
C MET A 128 2.92 14.87 12.71
N ILE A 129 2.75 15.45 13.91
CA ILE A 129 3.16 14.81 15.17
C ILE A 129 2.40 13.50 15.39
N LYS A 130 1.09 13.47 15.13
CA LYS A 130 0.26 12.27 15.24
C LYS A 130 0.62 11.21 14.20
N ALA A 131 0.90 11.60 12.95
CA ALA A 131 1.37 10.66 11.94
C ALA A 131 2.71 10.05 12.35
N ASN A 132 3.66 10.91 12.74
CA ASN A 132 5.02 10.53 13.15
C ASN A 132 5.08 9.64 14.39
N SER A 133 4.02 9.58 15.22
CA SER A 133 4.02 8.63 16.34
C SER A 133 4.12 7.17 15.90
N ASN A 134 3.73 6.87 14.65
CA ASN A 134 3.87 5.53 14.07
C ASN A 134 5.33 5.15 13.73
N LEU A 135 6.24 6.13 13.61
CA LEU A 135 7.66 5.92 13.31
C LEU A 135 8.53 5.81 14.57
N ARG A 136 7.98 6.08 15.76
CA ARG A 136 8.78 6.21 17.00
C ARG A 136 9.48 4.93 17.43
N ASN A 137 8.92 3.76 17.10
CA ASN A 137 9.41 2.46 17.56
C ASN A 137 10.02 1.59 16.46
N SER A 138 9.87 1.99 15.19
CA SER A 138 10.41 1.28 14.03
C SER A 138 10.44 2.25 12.84
N GLN A 139 11.49 2.15 12.03
CA GLN A 139 11.63 2.88 10.75
C GLN A 139 11.55 1.93 9.55
N GLY A 140 10.98 0.74 9.74
CA GLY A 140 10.80 -0.23 8.66
C GLY A 140 9.63 0.09 7.73
N PRO A 141 9.49 -0.67 6.63
CA PRO A 141 8.48 -0.41 5.61
C PRO A 141 7.04 -0.40 6.12
N ALA A 142 6.70 -1.27 7.08
CA ALA A 142 5.35 -1.30 7.64
C ALA A 142 5.03 -0.06 8.49
N SER A 143 6.02 0.45 9.22
CA SER A 143 5.88 1.67 10.03
C SER A 143 5.79 2.92 9.15
N ASP A 144 6.53 2.96 8.04
CA ASP A 144 6.38 3.99 7.00
C ASP A 144 4.95 3.98 6.43
N LEU A 145 4.44 2.81 6.04
CA LEU A 145 3.08 2.72 5.50
C LEU A 145 2.00 3.09 6.56
N LYS A 146 2.19 2.75 7.83
CA LYS A 146 1.31 3.22 8.93
C LYS A 146 1.32 4.73 9.07
N TYR A 147 2.49 5.33 9.01
CA TYR A 147 2.65 6.78 9.02
C TYR A 147 1.89 7.42 7.85
N ARG A 148 2.04 6.90 6.62
CA ARG A 148 1.34 7.40 5.44
C ARG A 148 -0.18 7.24 5.53
N MET A 149 -0.68 6.08 5.97
CA MET A 149 -2.11 5.87 6.22
C MET A 149 -2.66 6.86 7.24
N SER A 150 -1.91 7.11 8.33
CA SER A 150 -2.28 8.10 9.35
C SER A 150 -2.32 9.51 8.78
N LEU A 151 -1.30 9.89 8.00
CA LEU A 151 -1.19 11.20 7.37
C LEU A 151 -2.37 11.47 6.43
N VAL A 152 -2.68 10.53 5.55
CA VAL A 152 -3.83 10.59 4.63
C VAL A 152 -5.14 10.69 5.42
N SER A 153 -5.31 9.88 6.47
CA SER A 153 -6.52 9.94 7.31
C SER A 153 -6.71 11.31 7.96
N GLN A 154 -5.65 11.89 8.54
CA GLN A 154 -5.74 13.19 9.21
C GLN A 154 -6.02 14.31 8.22
N VAL A 155 -5.28 14.37 7.11
CA VAL A 155 -5.31 15.50 6.18
C VAL A 155 -6.57 15.48 5.31
N CYS A 156 -6.94 14.31 4.78
CA CYS A 156 -8.13 14.16 3.93
C CYS A 156 -9.43 14.06 4.74
N GLY A 157 -9.36 13.97 6.07
CA GLY A 157 -10.54 13.83 6.94
C GLY A 157 -11.25 12.48 6.81
N ILE A 158 -10.55 11.45 6.31
CA ILE A 158 -11.12 10.12 6.08
C ILE A 158 -10.81 9.23 7.30
N PRO A 159 -11.79 8.48 7.84
CA PRO A 159 -11.52 7.55 8.94
C PRO A 159 -10.38 6.57 8.61
N ILE A 160 -9.47 6.37 9.55
CA ILE A 160 -8.31 5.48 9.34
C ILE A 160 -8.72 4.05 8.94
N THR A 161 -9.85 3.57 9.47
CA THR A 161 -10.43 2.26 9.12
C THR A 161 -10.90 2.16 7.66
N THR A 162 -11.22 3.29 7.03
CA THR A 162 -11.50 3.40 5.61
C THR A 162 -10.20 3.45 4.81
N VAL A 163 -9.21 4.26 5.24
CA VAL A 163 -7.89 4.35 4.58
C VAL A 163 -7.18 2.99 4.55
N HIS A 164 -7.36 2.17 5.60
CA HIS A 164 -6.87 0.78 5.64
C HIS A 164 -7.32 -0.08 4.46
N LYS A 165 -8.46 0.26 3.84
CA LYS A 165 -9.08 -0.47 2.72
C LYS A 165 -8.82 0.20 1.37
N PHE A 166 -8.07 1.30 1.34
CA PHE A 166 -7.66 1.91 0.07
C PHE A 166 -6.56 1.09 -0.59
N PRO A 167 -6.45 1.11 -1.93
CA PRO A 167 -5.28 0.58 -2.61
C PRO A 167 -4.01 1.22 -2.07
N ALA A 168 -2.95 0.42 -1.90
CA ALA A 168 -1.70 0.90 -1.33
C ALA A 168 -1.11 2.09 -2.10
N SER A 169 -1.14 2.06 -3.43
CA SER A 169 -0.67 3.12 -4.32
C SER A 169 -1.45 4.42 -4.11
N THR A 170 -2.77 4.35 -3.91
CA THR A 170 -3.59 5.52 -3.57
C THR A 170 -3.09 6.18 -2.29
N VAL A 171 -2.81 5.39 -1.25
CA VAL A 171 -2.26 5.92 0.01
C VAL A 171 -0.86 6.50 -0.19
N TYR A 172 0.03 5.80 -0.89
CA TYR A 172 1.39 6.28 -1.17
C TYR A 172 1.40 7.58 -1.97
N LYS A 173 0.63 7.67 -3.06
CA LYS A 173 0.50 8.89 -3.89
C LYS A 173 -0.05 10.05 -3.10
N THR A 174 -1.13 9.82 -2.34
CA THR A 174 -1.76 10.88 -1.54
C THR A 174 -0.79 11.39 -0.48
N ALA A 175 -0.09 10.49 0.22
CA ALA A 175 0.94 10.89 1.17
C ALA A 175 2.08 11.66 0.52
N LYS A 176 2.58 11.22 -0.65
CA LYS A 176 3.62 11.93 -1.43
C LYS A 176 3.22 13.38 -1.68
N VAL A 177 1.97 13.64 -2.11
CA VAL A 177 1.46 15.00 -2.34
C VAL A 177 1.44 15.83 -1.05
N ILE A 178 0.91 15.28 0.04
CA ILE A 178 0.85 15.95 1.34
C ILE A 178 2.26 16.33 1.84
N GLU A 179 3.23 15.44 1.64
CA GLU A 179 4.63 15.64 2.02
C GLU A 179 5.32 16.73 1.20
N VAL A 180 5.00 16.84 -0.10
CA VAL A 180 5.51 17.91 -0.97
C VAL A 180 5.04 19.29 -0.48
N PHE A 181 3.74 19.45 -0.17
CA PHE A 181 3.22 20.70 0.42
C PHE A 181 3.94 21.11 1.72
N THR A 182 4.41 20.12 2.47
CA THR A 182 5.10 20.35 3.75
C THR A 182 6.53 20.86 3.53
N ASN A 183 7.20 20.39 2.47
CA ASN A 183 8.54 20.83 2.08
C ASN A 183 8.54 22.20 1.38
N ASP A 184 7.51 22.50 0.59
CA ASP A 184 7.35 23.81 -0.06
C ASP A 184 6.89 24.91 0.92
N GLY A 185 6.44 24.51 2.12
CA GLY A 185 5.97 25.37 3.22
C GLY A 185 7.05 26.14 4.01
N ARG A 186 8.08 26.67 3.36
CA ARG A 186 8.91 27.78 3.90
C ARG A 186 8.81 29.09 3.11
N GLY A 187 7.94 29.17 2.11
CA GLY A 187 7.74 30.39 1.33
C GLY A 187 6.28 30.64 1.00
N THR A 188 5.57 31.36 1.88
CA THR A 188 4.48 32.34 1.58
C THR A 188 3.85 32.79 2.89
N GLY A 189 4.67 33.37 3.76
CA GLY A 189 4.15 34.33 4.73
C GLY A 189 3.87 35.64 4.00
N ASN A 190 2.66 35.79 3.48
CA ASN A 190 2.08 37.10 3.17
C ASN A 190 0.86 37.28 4.06
N SER A 191 1.10 37.92 5.20
CA SER A 191 0.12 38.68 5.98
C SER A 191 0.72 40.05 6.24
#